data_AF-A0A231GUG3-F1
#
_entry.id   AF-A0A231GUG3-F1
#
_cell.length_a   1.000
_cell.length_b   1.000
_cell.length_c   1.000
_cell.angle_alpha   90.00
_cell.angle_beta   90.00
_cell.angle_gamma   90.00
#
_symmetry.space_group_name_H-M   'P 1'
#
loop_
_entity.id
_entity.type
_entity.pdbx_description
1 polymer ?
#
loop_
_entity_poly.entity_id
_entity_poly.type
_entity_poly.pdbx_seq_one_letter_code
_entity_poly.pdbx_strand_id
1 'polypeptide(L)'
;MGEEIAVGDQIEWYSDIDGRPVEPDDPEARTYTGIVDSVHRHRDDSRVVAYLVRCRGGVSGTYLSTVLPEHRPSVVDSGRQQDGSNE
;
A
#
# COMPACT_ATOMS: atom_id res chain seq x y z
N MET A 1 -16.96 6.04 5.28
CA MET A 1 -15.94 5.45 6.17
C MET A 1 -14.99 4.73 5.25
N GLY A 2 -13.73 5.16 5.20
CA GLY A 2 -12.73 4.53 4.32
C GLY A 2 -12.54 3.08 4.71
N GLU A 3 -12.31 2.23 3.71
CA GLU A 3 -11.98 0.82 3.91
C GLU A 3 -10.74 0.71 4.81
N GLU A 4 -10.82 -0.12 5.86
CA GLU A 4 -9.70 -0.33 6.77
C GLU A 4 -8.68 -1.24 6.09
N ILE A 5 -7.49 -0.71 5.80
CA ILE A 5 -6.38 -1.48 5.22
C ILE A 5 -5.97 -2.61 6.17
N ALA A 6 -5.99 -3.84 5.66
CA ALA A 6 -5.68 -5.07 6.36
C ALA A 6 -4.51 -5.83 5.71
N VAL A 7 -4.02 -6.86 6.42
CA VAL A 7 -3.01 -7.78 5.87
C VAL A 7 -3.58 -8.53 4.67
N GLY A 8 -2.83 -8.55 3.57
CA GLY A 8 -3.24 -9.15 2.29
C GLY A 8 -3.79 -8.14 1.29
N ASP A 9 -4.16 -6.94 1.72
CA ASP A 9 -4.65 -5.90 0.81
C ASP A 9 -3.53 -5.44 -0.11
N GLN A 10 -3.86 -5.26 -1.38
CA GLN A 10 -3.01 -4.51 -2.29
C GLN A 10 -3.28 -3.03 -2.10
N ILE A 11 -2.24 -2.26 -1.82
CA ILE A 11 -2.34 -0.82 -1.64
C ILE A 11 -1.48 -0.07 -2.65
N GLU A 12 -1.87 1.17 -2.91
CA GLU A 12 -1.08 2.17 -3.62
C GLU A 12 -0.77 3.35 -2.70
N TRP A 13 0.37 4.01 -2.93
CA TRP A 13 0.75 5.23 -2.21
C TRP A 13 1.74 6.06 -3.04
N TYR A 14 1.94 7.32 -2.63
CA TYR A 14 2.87 8.24 -3.27
C TYR A 14 4.10 8.48 -2.39
N SER A 15 5.29 8.45 -2.98
CA SER A 15 6.54 8.81 -2.31
C SER A 15 7.55 9.42 -3.27
N ASP A 16 8.47 10.21 -2.74
CA ASP A 16 9.67 10.61 -3.48
C ASP A 16 10.69 9.45 -3.56
N ILE A 17 11.85 9.69 -4.19
CA ILE A 17 12.92 8.68 -4.32
C ILE A 17 13.55 8.30 -2.97
N ASP A 18 13.45 9.16 -1.96
CA ASP A 18 13.95 8.93 -0.61
C ASP A 18 12.91 8.18 0.26
N GLY A 19 11.70 7.93 -0.26
CA GLY A 19 10.62 7.24 0.43
C GLY A 19 9.83 8.14 1.39
N ARG A 20 9.85 9.46 1.20
CA ARG A 20 9.06 10.40 2.00
C ARG A 20 7.65 10.54 1.43
N PRO A 21 6.64 10.81 2.28
CA PRO A 21 5.30 11.12 1.81
C PRO A 21 5.31 12.43 1.04
N VAL A 22 4.70 12.41 -0.14
CA VAL A 22 4.54 13.57 -1.02
C VAL A 22 3.12 13.60 -1.57
N GLU A 23 2.64 14.79 -1.97
CA GLU A 23 1.34 14.91 -2.61
C GLU A 23 1.39 14.35 -4.05
N PRO A 24 0.26 13.83 -4.58
CA PRO A 24 0.23 13.23 -5.92
C PRO A 24 0.66 14.17 -7.06
N ASP A 25 0.42 15.48 -6.89
CA ASP A 25 0.74 16.51 -7.87
C ASP A 25 2.20 17.02 -7.77
N ASP A 26 2.99 16.48 -6.85
CA ASP A 26 4.41 16.85 -6.71
C ASP A 26 5.23 16.28 -7.89
N PRO A 27 6.11 17.07 -8.53
CA PRO A 27 6.96 16.58 -9.63
C PRO A 27 7.87 15.40 -9.27
N GLU A 28 8.21 15.23 -7.99
CA GLU A 28 9.03 14.14 -7.50
C GLU A 28 8.18 12.92 -7.06
N ALA A 29 6.85 13.05 -7.06
CA ALA A 29 5.96 11.97 -6.66
C ALA A 29 6.04 10.78 -7.60
N ARG A 30 6.22 9.61 -7.00
CA ARG A 30 6.13 8.32 -7.68
C ARG A 30 5.04 7.50 -7.02
N THR A 31 4.24 6.84 -7.85
CA THR A 31 3.25 5.87 -7.40
C THR A 31 3.91 4.52 -7.18
N TYR A 32 3.68 3.96 -6.01
CA TYR A 32 4.13 2.62 -5.63
C TYR A 32 2.91 1.75 -5.32
N THR A 33 3.06 0.44 -5.56
CA THR A 33 2.05 -0.55 -5.20
C THR A 33 2.70 -1.75 -4.51
N GLY A 34 1.95 -2.41 -3.64
CA GLY A 34 2.42 -3.61 -2.95
C GLY A 34 1.34 -4.24 -2.08
N ILE A 35 1.64 -5.40 -1.52
CA ILE A 35 0.72 -6.18 -0.66
C ILE A 35 1.08 -5.95 0.81
N VAL A 36 0.10 -5.61 1.65
CA VAL A 36 0.31 -5.45 3.09
C VAL A 36 0.69 -6.80 3.72
N ASP A 37 1.89 -6.86 4.26
CA ASP A 37 2.45 -8.03 4.95
C ASP A 37 2.13 -7.97 6.46
N SER A 38 2.19 -6.78 7.07
CA SER A 38 1.75 -6.56 8.45
C SER A 38 1.26 -5.13 8.69
N VAL A 39 0.34 -4.99 9.65
CA VAL A 39 -0.19 -3.71 10.13
C VAL A 39 0.33 -3.46 11.54
N HIS A 40 1.11 -2.40 11.71
CA HIS A 40 1.65 -2.00 13.01
C HIS A 40 0.73 -0.95 13.64
N ARG A 41 0.21 -1.25 14.83
CA ARG A 41 -0.63 -0.34 15.61
C ARG A 41 0.12 0.19 16.83
N HIS A 42 -0.31 1.35 17.31
CA HIS A 42 0.17 1.90 18.57
C HIS A 42 -0.14 0.92 19.72
N ARG A 43 0.57 1.02 20.85
CA ARG A 43 0.47 0.05 21.96
C ARG A 43 -0.95 -0.11 22.52
N ASP A 44 -1.73 0.95 22.48
CA ASP A 44 -3.13 0.98 22.93
C ASP A 44 -4.13 0.60 21.82
N ASP A 45 -3.64 0.14 20.66
CA ASP A 45 -4.40 -0.27 19.50
C ASP A 45 -5.27 0.84 18.86
N SER A 46 -5.10 2.10 19.29
CA SER A 46 -5.96 3.22 18.88
C SER A 46 -5.76 3.68 17.44
N ARG A 47 -4.56 3.47 16.89
CA ARG A 47 -4.19 3.92 15.54
C ARG A 47 -3.13 3.04 14.91
N VAL A 48 -3.20 2.94 13.58
CA VAL A 48 -2.09 2.41 12.77
C VAL A 48 -0.94 3.41 12.79
N VAL A 49 0.28 2.91 12.94
CA VAL A 49 1.52 3.70 12.91
C VAL A 49 2.40 3.36 11.70
N ALA A 50 2.23 2.17 11.11
CA ALA A 50 2.90 1.78 9.86
C ALA A 50 2.24 0.55 9.24
N TYR A 51 2.43 0.41 7.93
CA TYR A 51 2.19 -0.81 7.18
C TYR A 51 3.54 -1.33 6.68
N LEU A 52 3.81 -2.61 6.89
CA LEU A 52 4.91 -3.29 6.21
C LEU A 52 4.35 -3.87 4.92
N VAL A 53 4.90 -3.45 3.79
CA VAL A 53 4.34 -3.75 2.46
C VAL A 53 5.36 -4.50 1.63
N ARG A 54 4.95 -5.65 1.09
CA ARG A 54 5.74 -6.44 0.16
C ARG A 54 5.55 -5.93 -1.26
N CYS A 55 6.63 -5.43 -1.83
CA CYS A 55 6.69 -4.88 -3.17
C CYS A 55 7.41 -5.84 -4.12
N ARG A 56 7.13 -5.71 -5.43
CA ARG A 56 7.84 -6.45 -6.48
C ARG A 56 8.81 -5.52 -7.20
N GLY A 57 10.10 -5.86 -7.20
CA GLY A 57 11.10 -5.11 -7.96
C GLY A 57 11.10 -5.52 -9.44
N GLY A 58 11.38 -4.57 -10.33
CA GLY A 58 11.44 -4.83 -11.78
C GLY A 58 12.64 -5.67 -12.24
N VAL A 59 13.70 -5.74 -11.42
CA VAL A 59 14.97 -6.40 -11.80
C VAL A 59 15.29 -7.61 -10.91
N SER A 60 14.87 -7.62 -9.64
CA SER A 60 15.13 -8.74 -8.73
C SER A 60 14.12 -8.80 -7.58
N GLY A 61 13.38 -9.90 -7.50
CA GLY A 61 12.71 -10.37 -6.29
C GLY A 61 11.63 -9.48 -5.70
N THR A 62 11.33 -9.77 -4.43
CA THR A 62 10.44 -8.99 -3.58
C THR A 62 11.28 -8.20 -2.58
N TYR A 63 10.82 -7.00 -2.23
CA TYR A 63 11.41 -6.20 -1.17
C TYR A 63 10.30 -5.73 -0.23
N LEU A 64 10.68 -5.32 0.99
CA LEU A 64 9.73 -4.76 1.96
C LEU A 64 9.89 -3.25 2.01
N SER A 65 8.77 -2.54 2.06
CA SER A 65 8.68 -1.09 2.26
C SER A 65 7.89 -0.81 3.52
N THR A 66 8.29 0.21 4.28
CA THR A 66 7.50 0.73 5.40
C THR A 66 6.68 1.91 4.92
N VAL A 67 5.36 1.78 4.94
CA VAL A 67 4.43 2.84 4.53
C VAL A 67 3.77 3.42 5.78
N LEU A 68 3.97 4.72 5.98
CA LEU A 68 3.37 5.43 7.10
C LEU A 68 1.96 5.96 6.73
N PRO A 69 1.04 6.15 7.68
CA PRO A 69 -0.28 6.75 7.42
C PRO A 69 -0.23 8.08 6.65
N GLU A 70 0.84 8.86 6.80
CA GLU A 70 1.09 10.13 6.13
C GLU A 70 1.26 9.99 4.61
N HIS A 71 1.60 8.79 4.12
CA HIS A 71 1.62 8.47 2.68
C HIS A 71 0.22 8.34 2.09
N ARG A 72 -0.81 8.37 2.95
CA ARG A 72 -2.23 8.22 2.60
C ARG A 72 -2.47 7.02 1.67
N PRO A 73 -2.03 5.81 2.06
CA PRO A 73 -2.24 4.65 1.22
C PRO A 73 -3.73 4.38 1.00
N SER A 74 -4.07 3.88 -0.19
CA SER A 74 -5.41 3.44 -0.57
C SER A 74 -5.39 1.99 -1.01
N VAL A 75 -6.44 1.24 -0.69
CA VAL A 75 -6.64 -0.10 -1.24
C VAL A 75 -6.88 0.03 -2.75
N VAL A 76 -6.14 -0.75 -3.52
CA VAL A 76 -6.41 -0.95 -4.94
C VAL A 76 -7.42 -2.07 -5.02
N ASP A 77 -8.66 -1.74 -5.41
CA ASP A 77 -9.67 -2.74 -5.72
C ASP A 77 -9.22 -3.47 -6.98
N SER A 78 -8.43 -4.53 -6.80
CA SER A 78 -8.11 -5.46 -7.86
C SER A 78 -9.40 -6.19 -8.17
N GLY A 79 -10.21 -5.56 -9.05
CA GLY A 79 -11.50 -6.07 -9.47
C GLY A 79 -11.39 -7.57 -9.65
N ARG A 80 -12.03 -8.31 -8.75
CA ARG A 80 -12.23 -9.74 -8.88
C ARG A 80 -12.82 -9.90 -10.27
N GLN A 81 -12.02 -10.39 -11.21
CA GLN A 81 -12.50 -10.78 -12.52
C GLN A 81 -13.63 -11.76 -12.21
N GLN A 82 -14.87 -11.30 -12.36
CA GLN A 82 -16.01 -12.18 -12.38
C GLN A 82 -15.80 -12.99 -13.66
N ASP A 83 -15.19 -14.17 -13.53
CA ASP A 83 -15.35 -15.21 -14.53
C ASP A 83 -16.82 -15.61 -14.49
N GLY A 84 -17.61 -14.82 -15.22
CA GLY A 84 -18.91 -15.21 -15.69
C GLY A 84 -18.72 -16.39 -16.64
N SER A 85 -19.33 -17.51 -16.25
CA SER A 85 -19.98 -18.51 -17.09
C SER A 85 -19.29 -18.95 -18.39
N ASN A 86 -19.09 -20.26 -18.50
CA ASN A 86 -19.88 -20.96 -19.50
C ASN A 86 -20.39 -22.29 -18.94
N GLU A 87 -21.71 -22.46 -19.06
CA GLU A 87 -22.47 -23.70 -18.89
C GLU A 87 -21.93 -24.85 -19.76
#